data_AF-A0A7W0F328-F1
#
_entry.id   AF-A0A7W0F328-F1
#
_cell.length_a   1.000
_cell.length_b   1.000
_cell.length_c   1.000
_cell.angle_alpha   90.00
_cell.angle_beta   90.00
_cell.angle_gamma   90.00
#
_symmetry.space_group_name_H-M   'P 1'
#
loop_
_entity.id
_entity.type
_entity.pdbx_description
1 polymer ?
#
loop_
_entity_poly.entity_id
_entity_poly.type
_entity_poly.pdbx_seq_one_letter_code
_entity_poly.pdbx_strand_id
1 'polypeptide(L)'
;ASFVVHNIRVLDGNNGFFVSMPSKKRKDGKYQDVAHPITTEMRQRLDRVIIEKYKQVAAEKAAEVQPPAPSSGDAIAADITQPGEPVVSEQK
;
A
#
# COMPACT_ATOMS: atom_id res chain seq x y z
N ALA A 1 3.03 -35.62 0.85
CA ALA A 1 3.65 -34.96 -0.33
C ALA A 1 3.04 -33.58 -0.48
N SER A 2 3.84 -32.57 -0.81
CA SER A 2 3.41 -31.16 -0.91
C SER A 2 3.78 -30.59 -2.28
N PHE A 3 3.05 -29.57 -2.74
CA PHE A 3 3.28 -28.92 -4.04
C PHE A 3 3.02 -27.41 -3.92
N VAL A 4 3.77 -26.60 -4.67
CA VAL A 4 3.70 -25.14 -4.61
C VAL A 4 3.42 -24.57 -6.00
N VAL A 5 2.47 -23.63 -6.07
CA VAL A 5 2.12 -22.89 -7.29
C VAL A 5 2.51 -21.44 -7.11
N HIS A 6 3.32 -20.92 -8.02
CA HIS A 6 3.73 -19.52 -8.06
C HIS A 6 2.90 -18.74 -9.09
N ASN A 7 2.94 -17.40 -9.01
CA ASN A 7 2.28 -16.48 -9.95
C ASN A 7 0.75 -16.51 -9.94
N ILE A 8 0.14 -16.78 -8.78
CA ILE A 8 -1.29 -16.50 -8.56
C ILE A 8 -1.43 -15.00 -8.23
N ARG A 9 -2.43 -14.32 -8.81
CA ARG A 9 -2.66 -12.88 -8.55
C ARG A 9 -4.09 -12.63 -8.10
N VAL A 10 -4.26 -11.75 -7.13
CA VAL A 10 -5.57 -11.20 -6.74
C VAL A 10 -5.79 -9.92 -7.54
N LEU A 11 -6.94 -9.83 -8.20
CA LEU A 11 -7.33 -8.70 -9.05
C LEU A 11 -8.62 -8.10 -8.51
N ASP A 12 -8.77 -6.79 -8.67
CA ASP A 12 -10.02 -6.09 -8.40
C ASP A 12 -10.79 -5.90 -9.72
N GLY A 13 -12.04 -6.32 -9.77
CA GLY A 13 -12.90 -6.22 -10.94
C GLY A 13 -14.25 -5.64 -10.57
N ASN A 14 -15.14 -5.47 -11.56
CA ASN A 14 -16.45 -4.86 -11.36
C ASN A 14 -17.33 -5.55 -10.30
N ASN A 15 -17.11 -6.84 -10.06
CA ASN A 15 -17.86 -7.64 -9.09
C ASN A 15 -17.05 -7.94 -7.81
N GLY A 16 -16.00 -7.16 -7.56
CA GLY A 16 -15.07 -7.32 -6.43
C GLY A 16 -13.85 -8.17 -6.75
N PHE A 17 -13.13 -8.55 -5.69
CA PHE A 17 -11.86 -9.27 -5.80
C PHE A 17 -12.04 -10.68 -6.36
N PHE A 18 -11.17 -11.06 -7.30
CA PHE A 18 -11.09 -12.41 -7.86
C PHE A 18 -9.64 -12.85 -8.05
N VAL A 19 -9.44 -14.16 -8.16
CA VAL A 19 -8.11 -14.76 -8.32
C VAL A 19 -7.86 -15.10 -9.79
N SER A 20 -6.74 -14.63 -10.33
CA SER A 20 -6.22 -15.09 -11.62
C SER A 20 -5.13 -16.14 -11.42
N MET A 21 -5.26 -17.22 -12.18
CA MET A 21 -4.31 -18.33 -12.18
C MET A 21 -3.02 -17.95 -12.92
N PRO A 22 -1.90 -18.65 -12.66
CA PRO A 22 -0.65 -18.41 -13.37
C PRO A 22 -0.82 -18.71 -14.86
N SER A 23 -0.57 -17.73 -15.72
CA SER A 23 -0.71 -17.85 -17.17
C SER A 23 0.62 -17.59 -17.89
N LYS A 24 0.82 -18.30 -19.01
CA LYS A 24 2.00 -18.16 -19.88
C LYS A 24 1.58 -17.86 -21.31
N LYS A 25 2.29 -16.94 -21.95
CA LYS A 25 2.10 -16.62 -23.37
C LYS A 25 2.61 -17.77 -24.23
N ARG A 26 1.76 -18.29 -25.11
CA ARG A 26 2.08 -19.29 -26.12
C ARG A 26 2.70 -18.62 -27.36
N LYS A 27 3.29 -19.43 -28.23
CA LYS A 27 3.92 -18.97 -29.50
C LYS A 27 2.92 -18.31 -30.45
N ASP A 28 1.64 -18.65 -30.33
CA ASP A 28 0.52 -18.06 -31.08
C ASP A 28 0.05 -16.70 -30.53
N GLY A 29 0.68 -16.21 -29.45
CA GLY A 29 0.34 -14.95 -28.79
C GLY A 29 -0.77 -15.05 -27.75
N LYS A 30 -1.45 -16.20 -27.62
CA LYS A 30 -2.52 -16.41 -26.63
C LYS A 30 -1.93 -16.70 -25.24
N TYR A 31 -2.65 -16.31 -24.20
CA TYR A 31 -2.32 -16.68 -22.83
C TYR A 31 -3.10 -17.93 -22.44
N GLN A 32 -2.42 -18.89 -21.84
CA GLN A 32 -3.05 -20.07 -21.27
C GLN A 32 -2.60 -20.25 -19.82
N ASP A 33 -3.55 -20.59 -18.96
CA ASP A 33 -3.27 -20.96 -17.59
C ASP A 33 -2.37 -22.20 -17.55
N VAL A 34 -1.29 -22.10 -16.79
CA VAL A 34 -0.34 -23.20 -16.55
C VAL A 34 -0.89 -24.14 -15.48
N ALA A 35 -1.61 -23.61 -14.50
CA ALA A 35 -2.30 -24.38 -13.48
C ALA A 35 -3.74 -23.87 -13.38
N HIS A 36 -4.71 -24.78 -13.51
CA HIS A 36 -6.12 -24.43 -13.46
C HIS A 36 -6.91 -25.50 -12.70
N PRO A 37 -7.76 -25.12 -11.72
CA PRO A 37 -8.60 -26.09 -11.02
C PRO A 37 -9.64 -26.67 -11.98
N ILE A 38 -9.74 -28.00 -12.01
CA ILE A 38 -10.64 -28.71 -12.94
C ILE A 38 -12.09 -28.62 -12.45
N THR A 39 -12.31 -28.70 -11.15
CA THR A 39 -13.65 -28.70 -10.55
C THR A 39 -14.04 -27.34 -10.00
N THR A 40 -15.32 -27.02 -10.10
CA THR A 40 -15.90 -25.79 -9.52
C THR A 40 -15.69 -25.71 -8.02
N GLU A 41 -15.78 -26.84 -7.31
CA GLU A 41 -15.55 -26.89 -5.87
C GLU A 41 -14.11 -26.50 -5.51
N MET A 42 -13.12 -27.03 -6.24
CA MET A 42 -11.72 -26.67 -6.00
C MET A 42 -11.47 -25.19 -6.28
N ARG A 43 -12.07 -24.65 -7.36
CA ARG A 43 -12.02 -23.23 -7.68
C ARG A 43 -12.56 -22.38 -6.53
N GLN A 44 -13.77 -22.67 -6.06
CA GLN A 44 -14.41 -21.92 -4.98
C GLN A 44 -13.58 -21.96 -3.69
N ARG A 45 -13.03 -23.13 -3.35
CA ARG A 45 -12.15 -23.29 -2.19
C ARG A 45 -10.90 -22.42 -2.31
N LEU A 46 -10.26 -22.43 -3.49
CA LEU A 46 -9.04 -21.67 -3.74
C LEU A 46 -9.29 -20.16 -3.70
N ASP A 47 -10.35 -19.69 -4.38
CA ASP A 47 -10.73 -18.29 -4.42
C ASP A 47 -11.03 -17.77 -3.01
N ARG A 48 -11.81 -18.54 -2.23
CA ARG A 48 -12.16 -18.19 -0.85
C ARG A 48 -10.93 -18.02 0.03
N VAL A 49 -10.06 -19.02 0.09
CA VAL A 49 -8.89 -19.03 0.98
C VAL A 49 -7.93 -17.88 0.64
N ILE A 50 -7.68 -17.65 -0.64
CA ILE A 50 -6.75 -16.61 -1.10
C ILE A 50 -7.32 -15.23 -0.82
N ILE A 51 -8.58 -14.97 -1.16
CA ILE A 51 -9.21 -13.66 -0.96
C ILE A 51 -9.34 -13.34 0.53
N GLU A 52 -9.70 -14.33 1.35
CA GLU A 52 -9.80 -14.15 2.80
C GLU A 52 -8.44 -13.78 3.40
N LYS A 53 -7.38 -14.50 3.04
CA LYS A 53 -6.02 -14.18 3.50
C LYS A 53 -5.52 -12.84 2.98
N TYR A 54 -5.84 -12.49 1.73
CA TYR A 54 -5.51 -11.18 1.18
C TYR A 54 -6.17 -10.06 1.98
N LYS A 55 -7.46 -10.19 2.32
CA LYS A 55 -8.19 -9.19 3.13
C LYS A 55 -7.61 -9.06 4.53
N GLN A 56 -7.24 -10.17 5.18
CA GLN A 56 -6.59 -10.15 6.50
C GLN A 56 -5.27 -9.37 6.45
N VAL A 57 -4.38 -9.74 5.53
CA VAL A 57 -3.07 -9.07 5.39
C VAL A 57 -3.21 -7.62 4.95
N ALA A 58 -4.19 -7.30 4.10
CA ALA A 58 -4.46 -5.92 3.69
C ALA A 58 -4.95 -5.06 4.86
N ALA A 59 -5.78 -5.61 5.75
CA ALA A 59 -6.23 -4.92 6.96
C ALA A 59 -5.08 -4.70 7.95
N GLU A 60 -4.26 -5.73 8.19
CA GLU A 60 -3.05 -5.63 9.03
C GLU A 60 -2.09 -4.57 8.48
N LYS A 61 -1.83 -4.60 7.18
CA LYS A 61 -0.96 -3.62 6.51
C LYS A 61 -1.52 -2.20 6.54
N ALA A 62 -2.85 -2.04 6.51
CA ALA A 62 -3.49 -0.73 6.65
C ALA A 62 -3.40 -0.21 8.11
N ALA A 63 -3.43 -1.09 9.10
CA ALA A 63 -3.31 -0.74 10.52
C ALA A 63 -1.90 -0.31 10.92
N GLU A 64 -0.87 -0.77 10.22
CA GLU A 64 0.53 -0.39 10.48
C GLU A 64 0.92 1.00 9.91
N VAL A 65 0.04 1.66 9.13
CA VAL A 65 0.33 2.95 8.45
C VAL A 65 -0.36 4.14 9.13
N GLN A 66 -0.16 4.31 10.44
CA GLN A 66 -0.36 5.61 11.10
C GLN A 66 0.78 5.92 12.08
N PRO A 67 1.69 6.86 11.75
CA PRO A 67 2.59 7.48 12.71
C PRO A 67 1.89 8.62 13.47
N PRO A 68 2.25 8.85 14.74
CA PRO A 68 2.34 10.20 15.27
C PRO A 68 3.80 10.52 15.60
N ALA A 69 4.50 11.19 14.67
CA ALA A 69 5.62 12.04 15.05
C ALA A 69 5.12 13.49 15.13
N PRO A 70 4.77 14.00 16.32
CA PRO A 70 4.86 15.41 16.61
C PRO A 70 6.25 15.68 17.21
N SER A 71 7.25 15.96 16.37
CA SER A 71 8.34 16.82 16.82
C SER A 71 8.01 18.22 16.35
N SER A 72 7.22 18.87 17.19
CA SER A 72 6.97 20.30 17.26
C SER A 72 8.17 21.11 16.79
N GLY A 73 7.88 22.17 16.04
CA GLY A 73 8.89 23.08 15.50
C GLY A 73 9.82 23.61 16.58
N ASP A 74 11.12 23.48 16.32
CA ASP A 74 12.13 24.25 17.00
C ASP A 74 11.94 25.72 16.65
N ALA A 75 11.42 26.45 17.62
CA ALA A 75 11.58 27.89 17.72
C ALA A 75 13.09 28.20 17.73
N ILE A 76 13.63 28.63 16.59
CA ILE A 76 14.93 29.28 16.58
C ILE A 76 14.78 30.67 17.22
N ALA A 77 15.11 30.68 18.50
CA ALA A 77 15.81 31.71 19.26
C ALA A 77 15.67 33.15 18.74
N ALA A 78 14.95 33.94 19.55
CA ALA A 78 15.29 35.33 19.78
C ALA A 78 16.76 35.46 20.24
N ASP A 79 17.32 36.65 20.00
CA ASP A 79 18.61 37.17 20.48
C ASP A 79 19.78 37.18 19.47
N ILE A 80 19.87 38.29 18.74
CA ILE A 80 21.14 38.89 18.34
C ILE A 80 20.97 40.42 18.33
N THR A 81 21.42 41.05 19.43
CA THR A 81 22.27 42.28 19.48
C THR A 81 21.68 43.59 18.90
N GLN A 82 21.66 44.77 19.54
CA GLN A 82 21.93 45.34 20.87
C GLN A 82 21.55 46.86 20.78
N PRO A 83 21.53 47.63 21.88
CA PRO A 83 20.88 48.94 22.01
C PRO A 83 21.75 50.13 21.56
N GLY A 84 21.11 51.25 21.22
CA GLY A 84 21.77 52.53 20.95
C GLY A 84 20.80 53.67 20.60
N GLU A 85 20.42 54.43 21.63
CA GLU A 85 19.76 55.77 21.61
C GLU A 85 20.59 56.85 20.86
N PRO A 86 20.15 58.12 20.66
CA PRO A 86 18.99 58.81 21.22
C PRO A 86 18.11 59.63 20.25
N VAL A 87 16.92 59.96 20.77
CA VAL A 87 16.03 61.08 20.42
C VAL A 87 16.77 62.42 20.36
N VAL A 88 16.68 63.15 19.23
CA VAL A 88 16.40 64.60 19.07
C VAL A 88 16.09 64.79 17.56
N SER A 89 14.93 65.28 17.11
CA SER A 89 14.74 66.71 16.84
C SER A 89 13.28 67.04 16.50
N GLU A 90 12.82 68.04 17.22
CA GLU A 90 11.68 68.93 17.04
C GLU A 90 11.72 69.68 15.70
N GLN A 91 10.57 69.92 15.05
CA GLN A 91 10.10 71.27 14.67
C GLN A 91 8.91 71.27 13.68
N LYS A 92 7.84 71.90 14.19
CA LYS A 92 6.82 72.72 13.52
C LYS A 92 5.61 72.07 12.85
#